data_AF-A0A9P9Y8L7-F1
#
_entry.id   AF-A0A9P9Y8L7-F1
#
_cell.length_a   1.000
_cell.length_b   1.000
_cell.length_c   1.000
_cell.angle_alpha   90.00
_cell.angle_beta   90.00
_cell.angle_gamma   90.00
#
_symmetry.space_group_name_H-M   'P 1'
#
loop_
_entity.id
_entity.type
_entity.pdbx_description
1 polymer ?
#
loop_
_entity_poly.entity_id
_entity_poly.type
_entity_poly.pdbx_seq_one_letter_code
_entity_poly.pdbx_strand_id
1 'polypeptide(L)'
;MSTFDNEEATGRSSSSPSSRKGSASSAEASTTSIISLFSDGDEDDANSSGTSLPSDKGSPVPLRRKRMPLRDRIVRHFGHSLSPEKPYLSYYDVLLTLEDVKSLKNDWLTDNNIAFWEEYLERETLPKFPQARIVLLRPSMTFLLMKEPDQRAIRAALPDFSKVTHIFMPINDNRNVSVAEGGSHWSLLVVSALDGKAFHYDSLGGANYHEAKLATTKMSHILKRRLDFENLRDAPQQENGSDCGVFVCIIMRHLLVKRLLSANAREKVSMSMGGKMVDSNGGRKEMLAIIENLREEGERRRS
;
A
#
# COMPACT_ATOMS: atom_id res chain seq x y z
N MET A 1 81.24 3.17 41.58
CA MET A 1 80.88 2.25 40.48
C MET A 1 79.88 3.00 39.60
N SER A 2 80.36 3.88 38.72
CA SER A 2 80.77 3.60 37.31
C SER A 2 79.53 3.37 36.42
N THR A 3 78.96 4.39 35.76
CA THR A 3 79.34 5.04 34.46
C THR A 3 78.72 4.38 33.23
N PHE A 4 78.04 5.19 32.39
CA PHE A 4 77.92 5.15 30.91
C PHE A 4 77.37 3.84 30.27
N ASP A 5 76.75 3.69 29.10
CA ASP A 5 76.42 4.41 27.84
C ASP A 5 75.27 3.56 27.18
N ASN A 6 74.26 4.10 26.48
CA ASN A 6 74.17 4.43 25.05
C ASN A 6 73.95 3.22 24.07
N GLU A 7 73.25 3.50 22.94
CA GLU A 7 73.04 2.68 21.70
C GLU A 7 71.99 1.53 21.74
N GLU A 8 71.24 1.17 20.68
CA GLU A 8 71.07 1.61 19.29
C GLU A 8 69.71 1.08 18.73
N ALA A 9 69.33 1.57 17.55
CA ALA A 9 68.11 1.29 16.80
C ALA A 9 68.01 -0.12 16.18
N THR A 10 66.79 -0.65 16.03
CA THR A 10 66.39 -1.40 14.82
C THR A 10 64.89 -1.23 14.55
N GLY A 11 64.57 -0.94 13.28
CA GLY A 11 63.23 -0.57 12.85
C GLY A 11 62.26 -1.73 12.67
N ARG A 12 60.98 -1.37 12.57
CA ARG A 12 60.04 -2.05 11.66
C ARG A 12 58.89 -1.13 11.28
N SER A 13 58.73 -1.04 9.97
CA SER A 13 57.64 -0.43 9.23
C SER A 13 56.27 -0.93 9.70
N SER A 14 55.32 0.00 9.87
CA SER A 14 53.92 -0.30 9.57
C SER A 14 53.25 0.95 9.00
N SER A 15 52.81 0.77 7.77
CA SER A 15 52.10 1.70 6.90
C SER A 15 50.71 2.03 7.43
N SER A 16 50.37 3.32 7.41
CA SER A 16 49.03 3.86 7.58
C SER A 16 48.04 3.28 6.56
N PRO A 17 46.80 2.92 6.94
CA PRO A 17 45.72 2.78 5.97
C PRO A 17 45.00 4.12 5.80
N SER A 18 45.15 4.65 4.59
CA SER A 18 44.28 5.58 3.87
C SER A 18 42.84 5.69 4.39
N SER A 19 42.47 6.91 4.77
CA SER A 19 41.09 7.36 4.95
C SER A 19 40.37 7.42 3.60
N ARG A 20 39.58 6.40 3.28
CA ARG A 20 38.58 6.49 2.20
C ARG A 20 37.38 7.29 2.71
N LYS A 21 37.29 8.55 2.26
CA LYS A 21 36.05 9.32 2.21
C LYS A 21 35.07 8.57 1.29
N GLY A 22 34.13 7.84 1.89
CA GLY A 22 32.96 7.32 1.20
C GLY A 22 31.97 8.45 0.96
N SER A 23 31.66 8.68 -0.31
CA SER A 23 30.73 9.68 -0.83
C SER A 23 29.32 9.52 -0.26
N ALA A 24 28.92 10.45 0.60
CA ALA A 24 27.51 10.72 0.87
C ALA A 24 26.95 11.58 -0.28
N SER A 25 26.39 10.95 -1.32
CA SER A 25 25.64 11.71 -2.34
C SER A 25 24.46 10.97 -3.00
N SER A 26 24.04 9.83 -2.45
CA SER A 26 22.91 9.05 -2.99
C SER A 26 21.66 9.06 -2.10
N ALA A 27 21.76 9.56 -0.86
CA ALA A 27 20.63 9.60 0.08
C ALA A 27 19.69 10.80 -0.14
N GLU A 28 20.15 11.88 -0.79
CA GLU A 28 19.31 13.06 -1.04
C GLU A 28 18.36 12.85 -2.22
N ALA A 29 18.77 12.12 -3.27
CA ALA A 29 17.99 12.00 -4.51
C ALA A 29 16.65 11.25 -4.35
N SER A 30 16.54 10.30 -3.41
CA SER A 30 15.27 9.59 -3.14
C SER A 30 14.30 10.41 -2.28
N THR A 31 14.78 11.45 -1.61
CA THR A 31 13.97 12.30 -0.73
C THR A 31 13.34 13.46 -1.51
N THR A 32 13.97 13.87 -2.62
CA THR A 32 13.52 14.96 -3.50
C THR A 32 12.22 14.64 -4.23
N SER A 33 11.94 13.38 -4.58
CA SER A 33 10.66 12.98 -5.19
C SER A 33 9.46 13.06 -4.24
N ILE A 34 9.69 13.24 -2.93
CA ILE A 34 8.62 13.26 -1.93
C ILE A 34 7.93 14.63 -1.83
N ILE A 35 8.54 15.69 -2.38
CA ILE A 35 8.09 17.08 -2.18
C ILE A 35 7.02 17.51 -3.20
N SER A 36 6.90 16.87 -4.37
CA SER A 36 6.08 17.43 -5.46
C SER A 36 4.61 17.02 -5.47
N LEU A 37 4.17 16.05 -4.64
CA LEU A 37 2.79 15.53 -4.74
C LEU A 37 1.77 16.21 -3.82
N PHE A 38 2.20 17.16 -2.97
CA PHE A 38 1.28 17.93 -2.15
C PHE A 38 1.52 19.43 -2.24
N SER A 39 0.50 20.18 -2.66
CA SER A 39 0.40 21.64 -2.58
C SER A 39 -0.71 22.05 -1.60
N ASP A 40 -0.85 23.33 -1.30
CA ASP A 40 -1.91 23.87 -0.44
C ASP A 40 -2.85 24.73 -1.31
N GLY A 41 -4.18 24.54 -1.23
CA GLY A 41 -5.14 25.25 -2.09
C GLY A 41 -6.62 24.99 -1.75
N ASP A 42 -7.40 26.07 -1.84
CA ASP A 42 -8.77 26.29 -1.34
C ASP A 42 -9.90 25.78 -2.27
N GLU A 43 -11.03 25.38 -1.67
CA GLU A 43 -12.24 24.77 -2.30
C GLU A 43 -13.32 25.81 -2.66
N ASP A 44 -14.06 25.55 -3.75
CA ASP A 44 -15.41 26.09 -4.00
C ASP A 44 -16.30 25.05 -4.72
N ASP A 45 -17.50 24.82 -4.17
CA ASP A 45 -18.53 23.83 -4.52
C ASP A 45 -19.48 24.26 -5.67
N ALA A 46 -20.08 23.29 -6.39
CA ALA A 46 -21.55 23.16 -6.58
C ALA A 46 -22.03 22.10 -7.62
N ASN A 47 -22.69 21.04 -7.11
CA ASN A 47 -24.07 20.55 -7.38
C ASN A 47 -24.68 20.44 -8.82
N SER A 48 -25.23 19.25 -9.20
CA SER A 48 -26.70 19.01 -9.33
C SER A 48 -27.13 17.71 -10.08
N SER A 49 -28.07 16.99 -9.42
CA SER A 49 -29.27 16.22 -9.82
C SER A 49 -29.49 15.54 -11.20
N GLY A 50 -30.10 14.33 -11.17
CA GLY A 50 -31.19 13.94 -12.09
C GLY A 50 -31.43 12.43 -12.39
N THR A 51 -32.48 11.83 -11.80
CA THR A 51 -33.53 10.88 -12.32
C THR A 51 -33.23 9.86 -13.46
N SER A 52 -33.79 8.64 -13.63
CA SER A 52 -34.81 7.75 -13.02
C SER A 52 -34.87 6.39 -13.80
N LEU A 53 -35.48 5.35 -13.19
CA LEU A 53 -35.69 3.92 -13.57
C LEU A 53 -36.56 3.64 -14.83
N PRO A 54 -36.60 2.40 -15.42
CA PRO A 54 -37.44 1.26 -14.94
C PRO A 54 -36.94 -0.20 -15.14
N SER A 55 -37.72 -1.10 -14.53
CA SER A 55 -37.73 -2.58 -14.32
C SER A 55 -37.74 -3.54 -15.54
N ASP A 56 -37.33 -4.82 -15.37
CA ASP A 56 -38.22 -6.02 -15.20
C ASP A 56 -37.47 -7.39 -15.11
N LYS A 57 -38.19 -8.36 -14.52
CA LYS A 57 -38.08 -9.82 -14.17
C LYS A 57 -37.10 -10.81 -14.83
N GLY A 58 -36.75 -11.83 -14.01
CA GLY A 58 -36.81 -13.25 -14.42
C GLY A 58 -35.68 -14.16 -13.89
N SER A 59 -35.96 -15.01 -12.89
CA SER A 59 -35.01 -16.00 -12.32
C SER A 59 -35.32 -17.44 -12.73
N PRO A 60 -34.31 -18.33 -12.82
CA PRO A 60 -34.51 -19.75 -12.52
C PRO A 60 -33.51 -20.34 -11.50
N VAL A 61 -33.97 -21.41 -10.83
CA VAL A 61 -33.40 -22.10 -9.66
C VAL A 61 -32.22 -23.05 -10.01
N PRO A 62 -31.16 -23.20 -9.19
CA PRO A 62 -30.02 -24.05 -9.52
C PRO A 62 -30.06 -25.47 -8.93
N LEU A 63 -29.58 -26.43 -9.73
CA LEU A 63 -29.32 -27.83 -9.39
C LEU A 63 -28.12 -28.00 -8.43
N ARG A 64 -28.28 -28.93 -7.49
CA ARG A 64 -27.42 -29.21 -6.35
C ARG A 64 -26.09 -29.89 -6.77
N ARG A 65 -24.97 -29.16 -6.71
CA ARG A 65 -23.61 -29.68 -7.02
C ARG A 65 -22.81 -29.94 -5.74
N LYS A 66 -22.17 -31.12 -5.65
CA LYS A 66 -21.35 -31.58 -4.52
C LYS A 66 -20.17 -30.62 -4.26
N ARG A 67 -19.92 -30.30 -2.99
CA ARG A 67 -18.90 -29.35 -2.53
C ARG A 67 -17.49 -29.90 -2.76
N MET A 68 -16.66 -29.12 -3.45
CA MET A 68 -15.22 -29.39 -3.62
C MET A 68 -14.39 -28.62 -2.58
N PRO A 69 -13.18 -29.11 -2.23
CA PRO A 69 -12.31 -28.51 -1.23
C PRO A 69 -11.91 -27.05 -1.55
N LEU A 70 -11.68 -26.24 -0.51
CA LEU A 70 -11.45 -24.79 -0.61
C LEU A 70 -10.23 -24.41 -1.46
N ARG A 71 -9.16 -25.22 -1.45
CA ARG A 71 -7.98 -25.01 -2.30
C ARG A 71 -8.34 -25.01 -3.79
N ASP A 72 -9.22 -25.92 -4.21
CA ASP A 72 -9.66 -26.05 -5.60
C ASP A 72 -10.72 -25.00 -6.01
N ARG A 73 -11.29 -24.29 -5.03
CA ARG A 73 -12.20 -23.14 -5.26
C ARG A 73 -11.42 -21.85 -5.44
N ILE A 74 -10.35 -21.64 -4.68
CA ILE A 74 -9.46 -20.48 -4.84
C ILE A 74 -8.73 -20.57 -6.18
N VAL A 75 -8.16 -21.74 -6.50
CA VAL A 75 -7.46 -21.95 -7.78
C VAL A 75 -8.37 -21.80 -9.00
N ARG A 76 -9.67 -22.11 -8.90
CA ARG A 76 -10.64 -21.91 -10.00
C ARG A 76 -11.29 -20.53 -10.03
N HIS A 77 -11.52 -19.87 -8.90
CA HIS A 77 -12.04 -18.49 -8.90
C HIS A 77 -10.97 -17.48 -9.35
N PHE A 78 -9.69 -17.76 -9.12
CA PHE A 78 -8.56 -16.97 -9.68
C PHE A 78 -8.10 -17.48 -11.06
N GLY A 79 -8.52 -18.67 -11.49
CA GLY A 79 -8.03 -19.33 -12.71
C GLY A 79 -8.99 -19.27 -13.91
N HIS A 80 -10.05 -18.46 -13.89
CA HIS A 80 -11.07 -18.41 -14.94
C HIS A 80 -10.97 -17.21 -15.91
N SER A 81 -9.84 -16.51 -15.98
CA SER A 81 -9.45 -15.77 -17.19
C SER A 81 -8.45 -16.60 -17.99
N LEU A 82 -8.93 -17.29 -19.02
CA LEU A 82 -8.19 -18.24 -19.85
C LEU A 82 -7.32 -17.53 -20.89
N SER A 83 -6.36 -16.77 -20.38
CA SER A 83 -5.03 -16.44 -20.91
C SER A 83 -4.50 -15.42 -19.90
N PRO A 84 -3.34 -15.63 -19.23
CA PRO A 84 -2.75 -14.52 -18.50
C PRO A 84 -2.54 -13.42 -19.52
N GLU A 85 -3.22 -12.29 -19.34
CA GLU A 85 -2.92 -11.09 -20.11
C GLU A 85 -1.41 -10.89 -20.12
N LYS A 86 -0.89 -10.50 -21.28
CA LYS A 86 0.55 -10.51 -21.54
C LYS A 86 1.30 -9.90 -20.35
N PRO A 87 2.11 -10.69 -19.63
CA PRO A 87 2.88 -10.21 -18.49
C PRO A 87 3.71 -8.99 -18.87
N TYR A 88 3.72 -7.98 -18.01
CA TYR A 88 4.51 -6.76 -18.20
C TYR A 88 5.70 -6.69 -17.25
N LEU A 89 5.45 -6.86 -15.95
CA LEU A 89 6.48 -6.83 -14.91
C LEU A 89 6.16 -7.88 -13.85
N SER A 90 7.10 -8.77 -13.57
CA SER A 90 7.09 -9.60 -12.36
C SER A 90 8.02 -8.96 -11.35
N TYR A 91 7.47 -8.47 -10.23
CA TYR A 91 8.22 -7.87 -9.14
C TYR A 91 7.85 -8.56 -7.83
N TYR A 92 8.75 -9.42 -7.37
CA TYR A 92 8.52 -10.30 -6.21
C TYR A 92 7.18 -11.06 -6.34
N ASP A 93 6.27 -10.85 -5.38
CA ASP A 93 5.00 -11.56 -5.30
C ASP A 93 3.89 -10.93 -6.15
N VAL A 94 4.20 -9.86 -6.90
CA VAL A 94 3.24 -9.15 -7.75
C VAL A 94 3.60 -9.30 -9.22
N LEU A 95 2.60 -9.64 -10.03
CA LEU A 95 2.68 -9.69 -11.48
C LEU A 95 1.76 -8.62 -12.07
N LEU A 96 2.34 -7.60 -12.70
CA LEU A 96 1.61 -6.64 -13.50
C LEU A 96 1.47 -7.16 -14.94
N THR A 97 0.27 -7.08 -15.47
CA THR A 97 -0.08 -7.34 -16.86
C THR A 97 -0.01 -6.05 -17.70
N LEU A 98 -0.16 -6.18 -19.01
CA LEU A 98 -0.33 -5.00 -19.87
C LEU A 98 -1.61 -4.20 -19.55
N GLU A 99 -2.66 -4.85 -19.05
CA GLU A 99 -3.91 -4.17 -18.69
C GLU A 99 -3.71 -3.33 -17.45
N ASP A 100 -3.08 -3.89 -16.41
CA ASP A 100 -2.72 -3.16 -15.19
C ASP A 100 -1.95 -1.86 -15.50
N VAL A 101 -1.02 -1.91 -16.45
CA VAL A 101 -0.22 -0.73 -16.84
C VAL A 101 -1.05 0.28 -17.63
N LYS A 102 -1.98 -0.19 -18.47
CA LYS A 102 -2.93 0.71 -19.16
C LYS A 102 -3.86 1.39 -18.17
N SER A 103 -4.38 0.65 -17.21
CA SER A 103 -5.25 1.16 -16.14
C SER A 103 -4.53 2.19 -15.30
N LEU A 104 -3.28 1.91 -14.89
CA LEU A 104 -2.45 2.88 -14.20
C LEU A 104 -2.22 4.18 -14.99
N LYS A 105 -2.19 4.11 -16.33
CA LYS A 105 -1.96 5.30 -17.16
C LYS A 105 -3.11 6.29 -17.08
N ASN A 106 -4.35 5.85 -17.31
CA ASN A 106 -5.49 6.76 -17.48
C ASN A 106 -6.85 6.20 -16.98
N ASP A 107 -6.87 5.12 -16.19
CA ASP A 107 -8.11 4.48 -15.73
C ASP A 107 -8.06 4.17 -14.22
N TRP A 108 -9.09 3.48 -13.72
CA TRP A 108 -9.18 3.02 -12.35
C TRP A 108 -8.05 2.06 -12.03
N LEU A 109 -7.39 2.26 -10.89
CA LEU A 109 -6.34 1.32 -10.46
C LEU A 109 -6.96 -0.03 -10.10
N THR A 110 -6.31 -1.09 -10.57
CA THR A 110 -6.66 -2.48 -10.22
C THR A 110 -6.08 -2.86 -8.86
N ASP A 111 -6.52 -4.01 -8.33
CA ASP A 111 -5.92 -4.64 -7.15
C ASP A 111 -4.40 -4.80 -7.33
N ASN A 112 -3.95 -5.19 -8.54
CA ASN A 112 -2.53 -5.43 -8.84
C ASN A 112 -1.73 -4.12 -8.83
N ASN A 113 -2.31 -3.00 -9.29
CA ASN A 113 -1.64 -1.71 -9.22
C ASN A 113 -1.35 -1.29 -7.77
N ILE A 114 -2.35 -1.42 -6.88
CA ILE A 114 -2.19 -1.07 -5.47
C ILE A 114 -1.26 -2.08 -4.77
N ALA A 115 -1.41 -3.38 -5.05
CA ALA A 115 -0.53 -4.42 -4.54
C ALA A 115 0.93 -4.20 -4.95
N PHE A 116 1.18 -3.82 -6.21
CA PHE A 116 2.51 -3.47 -6.68
C PHE A 116 3.08 -2.27 -5.91
N TRP A 117 2.27 -1.24 -5.68
CA TRP A 117 2.71 -0.06 -4.92
C TRP A 117 3.11 -0.42 -3.50
N GLU A 118 2.31 -1.23 -2.82
CA GLU A 118 2.64 -1.72 -1.49
C GLU A 118 3.89 -2.60 -1.49
N GLU A 119 4.03 -3.52 -2.46
CA GLU A 119 5.22 -4.37 -2.61
C GLU A 119 6.47 -3.51 -2.82
N TYR A 120 6.39 -2.49 -3.66
CA TYR A 120 7.47 -1.54 -3.89
C TYR A 120 7.86 -0.80 -2.59
N LEU A 121 6.90 -0.28 -1.82
CA LEU A 121 7.18 0.38 -0.55
C LEU A 121 7.78 -0.60 0.48
N GLU A 122 7.29 -1.84 0.51
CA GLU A 122 7.78 -2.88 1.41
C GLU A 122 9.22 -3.30 1.09
N ARG A 123 9.61 -3.33 -0.18
CA ARG A 123 10.95 -3.76 -0.62
C ARG A 123 11.96 -2.61 -0.65
N GLU A 124 11.53 -1.41 -1.00
CA GLU A 124 12.45 -0.29 -1.26
C GLU A 124 12.45 0.76 -0.13
N THR A 125 11.43 0.78 0.73
CA THR A 125 11.31 1.75 1.83
C THR A 125 11.49 1.11 3.20
N LEU A 126 10.69 0.10 3.55
CA LEU A 126 10.70 -0.49 4.90
C LEU A 126 12.05 -1.09 5.35
N PRO A 127 12.93 -1.66 4.49
CA PRO A 127 14.21 -2.20 4.94
C PRO A 127 15.16 -1.14 5.50
N LYS A 128 14.94 0.14 5.16
CA LYS A 128 15.68 1.28 5.73
C LYS A 128 15.29 1.56 7.20
N PHE A 129 14.20 0.96 7.68
CA PHE A 129 13.64 1.14 9.01
C PHE A 129 13.36 -0.22 9.68
N PRO A 130 14.39 -1.00 10.06
CA PRO A 130 14.21 -2.38 10.54
C PRO A 130 13.42 -2.52 11.85
N GLN A 131 13.26 -1.43 12.60
CA GLN A 131 12.44 -1.39 13.80
C GLN A 131 10.96 -1.11 13.52
N ALA A 132 10.62 -0.68 12.30
CA ALA A 132 9.25 -0.47 11.89
C ALA A 132 8.50 -1.81 11.91
N ARG A 133 7.34 -1.81 12.56
CA ARG A 133 6.45 -2.98 12.65
C ARG A 133 5.16 -2.68 11.90
N ILE A 134 5.29 -2.41 10.61
CA ILE A 134 4.19 -1.98 9.75
C ILE A 134 3.85 -3.10 8.78
N VAL A 135 2.56 -3.32 8.57
CA VAL A 135 2.05 -4.23 7.53
C VAL A 135 1.30 -3.41 6.49
N LEU A 136 1.64 -3.62 5.21
CA LEU A 136 0.86 -3.16 4.07
C LEU A 136 0.03 -4.35 3.60
N LEU A 137 -1.26 -4.38 3.96
CA LEU A 137 -2.11 -5.54 3.74
C LEU A 137 -2.71 -5.49 2.33
N ARG A 138 -2.29 -6.44 1.48
CA ARG A 138 -2.70 -6.51 0.07
C ARG A 138 -4.21 -6.36 -0.12
N PRO A 139 -4.67 -5.68 -1.20
CA PRO A 139 -6.10 -5.49 -1.49
C PRO A 139 -6.92 -6.79 -1.41
N SER A 140 -6.40 -7.88 -1.98
CA SER A 140 -7.03 -9.21 -1.96
C SER A 140 -7.20 -9.78 -0.55
N MET A 141 -6.27 -9.51 0.36
CA MET A 141 -6.33 -9.95 1.76
C MET A 141 -7.32 -9.12 2.57
N THR A 142 -7.40 -7.82 2.28
CA THR A 142 -8.42 -6.93 2.86
C THR A 142 -9.82 -7.34 2.40
N PHE A 143 -9.98 -7.63 1.10
CA PHE A 143 -11.23 -8.15 0.56
C PHE A 143 -11.61 -9.50 1.18
N LEU A 144 -10.64 -10.42 1.34
CA LEU A 144 -10.85 -11.70 2.02
C LEU A 144 -11.36 -11.49 3.46
N LEU A 145 -10.72 -10.62 4.24
CA LEU A 145 -11.15 -10.28 5.60
C LEU A 145 -12.59 -9.75 5.65
N MET A 146 -12.97 -8.95 4.66
CA MET A 146 -14.31 -8.35 4.59
C MET A 146 -15.40 -9.35 4.19
N LYS A 147 -15.10 -10.30 3.30
CA LYS A 147 -16.12 -11.13 2.64
C LYS A 147 -16.15 -12.60 3.07
N GLU A 148 -15.04 -13.15 3.54
CA GLU A 148 -15.00 -14.55 3.98
C GLU A 148 -15.74 -14.72 5.32
N PRO A 149 -16.75 -15.60 5.42
CA PRO A 149 -17.39 -15.90 6.70
C PRO A 149 -16.53 -16.80 7.61
N ASP A 150 -15.73 -17.71 7.06
CA ASP A 150 -14.93 -18.66 7.84
C ASP A 150 -13.70 -18.00 8.48
N GLN A 151 -13.79 -17.81 9.80
CA GLN A 151 -12.71 -17.22 10.60
C GLN A 151 -11.41 -18.04 10.59
N ARG A 152 -11.48 -19.35 10.37
CA ARG A 152 -10.28 -20.19 10.27
C ARG A 152 -9.55 -19.93 8.95
N ALA A 153 -10.29 -19.79 7.86
CA ALA A 153 -9.74 -19.46 6.55
C ALA A 153 -9.07 -18.08 6.56
N ILE A 154 -9.72 -17.07 7.16
CA ILE A 154 -9.13 -15.72 7.33
C ILE A 154 -7.82 -15.79 8.12
N ARG A 155 -7.81 -16.44 9.29
CA ARG A 155 -6.62 -16.53 10.15
C ARG A 155 -5.46 -17.28 9.48
N ALA A 156 -5.76 -18.22 8.59
CA ALA A 156 -4.74 -18.96 7.84
C ALA A 156 -4.13 -18.15 6.70
N ALA A 157 -4.86 -17.17 6.17
CA ALA A 157 -4.43 -16.34 5.04
C ALA A 157 -3.76 -15.03 5.47
N LEU A 158 -4.20 -14.43 6.58
CA LEU A 158 -3.65 -13.17 7.07
C LEU A 158 -2.29 -13.36 7.77
N PRO A 159 -1.43 -12.32 7.76
CA PRO A 159 -0.16 -12.37 8.47
C PRO A 159 -0.36 -12.34 9.99
N ASP A 160 0.69 -12.67 10.73
CA ASP A 160 0.70 -12.51 12.18
C ASP A 160 0.81 -11.01 12.56
N PHE A 161 -0.22 -10.49 13.21
CA PHE A 161 -0.27 -9.11 13.69
C PHE A 161 0.23 -8.93 15.13
N SER A 162 0.69 -9.98 15.81
CA SER A 162 1.04 -9.97 17.25
C SER A 162 2.03 -8.89 17.67
N LYS A 163 2.90 -8.47 16.76
CA LYS A 163 3.96 -7.48 16.98
C LYS A 163 3.83 -6.26 16.07
N VAL A 164 2.70 -6.09 15.40
CA VAL A 164 2.47 -5.03 14.41
C VAL A 164 1.96 -3.78 15.12
N THR A 165 2.51 -2.62 14.78
CA THR A 165 2.06 -1.32 15.31
C THR A 165 1.03 -0.68 14.39
N HIS A 166 1.25 -0.74 13.07
CA HIS A 166 0.37 -0.15 12.08
C HIS A 166 0.04 -1.10 10.94
N ILE A 167 -1.20 -1.08 10.48
CA ILE A 167 -1.68 -1.88 9.35
C ILE A 167 -2.35 -0.93 8.36
N PHE A 168 -1.85 -0.89 7.13
CA PHE A 168 -2.45 -0.19 6.00
C PHE A 168 -3.34 -1.17 5.25
N MET A 169 -4.56 -0.78 4.94
CA MET A 169 -5.57 -1.64 4.31
C MET A 169 -6.29 -0.85 3.21
N PRO A 170 -6.05 -1.15 1.93
CA PRO A 170 -6.87 -0.66 0.83
C PRO A 170 -8.29 -1.23 0.97
N ILE A 171 -9.29 -0.34 1.01
CA ILE A 171 -10.71 -0.70 1.13
C ILE A 171 -11.40 -0.48 -0.22
N ASN A 172 -12.21 -1.46 -0.62
CA ASN A 172 -13.01 -1.41 -1.84
C ASN A 172 -14.47 -1.77 -1.51
N ASP A 173 -15.41 -1.13 -2.20
CA ASP A 173 -16.86 -1.29 -2.03
C ASP A 173 -17.46 -2.50 -2.77
N ASN A 174 -16.65 -3.32 -3.43
CA ASN A 174 -17.12 -4.50 -4.13
C ASN A 174 -17.98 -5.36 -3.23
N ARG A 175 -19.25 -5.53 -3.62
CA ARG A 175 -20.24 -6.33 -2.88
C ARG A 175 -20.29 -7.77 -3.37
N ASN A 176 -19.78 -8.04 -4.56
CA ASN A 176 -19.92 -9.32 -5.24
C ASN A 176 -18.59 -10.04 -5.39
N VAL A 177 -18.39 -11.07 -4.55
CA VAL A 177 -17.21 -11.95 -4.60
C VAL A 177 -17.06 -12.74 -5.89
N SER A 178 -18.09 -12.80 -6.74
CA SER A 178 -18.02 -13.50 -8.03
C SER A 178 -17.58 -12.61 -9.19
N VAL A 179 -17.45 -11.30 -8.98
CA VAL A 179 -17.03 -10.34 -10.01
C VAL A 179 -15.59 -9.96 -9.72
N ALA A 180 -14.69 -10.42 -10.57
CA ALA A 180 -13.30 -9.96 -10.59
C ALA A 180 -13.28 -8.46 -10.89
N GLU A 181 -12.40 -7.72 -10.22
CA GLU A 181 -12.27 -6.25 -10.37
C GLU A 181 -13.59 -5.50 -10.16
N GLY A 182 -14.52 -6.07 -9.39
CA GLY A 182 -15.74 -5.39 -9.00
C GLY A 182 -15.47 -4.28 -7.99
N GLY A 183 -16.52 -3.53 -7.67
CA GLY A 183 -16.41 -2.30 -6.88
C GLY A 183 -16.33 -1.07 -7.78
N SER A 184 -16.55 0.09 -7.19
CA SER A 184 -16.54 1.38 -7.85
C SER A 184 -15.63 2.40 -7.18
N HIS A 185 -15.11 2.10 -5.98
CA HIS A 185 -14.34 3.08 -5.23
C HIS A 185 -13.29 2.48 -4.31
N TRP A 186 -12.11 3.10 -4.29
CA TRP A 186 -11.02 2.79 -3.38
C TRP A 186 -10.91 3.84 -2.27
N SER A 187 -10.60 3.39 -1.06
CA SER A 187 -10.24 4.23 0.08
C SER A 187 -9.16 3.54 0.91
N LEU A 188 -8.59 4.24 1.90
CA LEU A 188 -7.53 3.70 2.74
C LEU A 188 -7.95 3.67 4.21
N LEU A 189 -7.77 2.53 4.87
CA LEU A 189 -7.86 2.40 6.31
C LEU A 189 -6.47 2.16 6.91
N VAL A 190 -6.09 2.95 7.91
CA VAL A 190 -4.84 2.79 8.66
C VAL A 190 -5.16 2.49 10.12
N VAL A 191 -4.80 1.30 10.58
CA VAL A 191 -5.05 0.84 11.94
C VAL A 191 -3.79 1.07 12.78
N SER A 192 -3.89 1.88 13.84
CA SER A 192 -2.92 1.88 14.94
C SER A 192 -3.33 0.81 15.94
N ALA A 193 -2.65 -0.33 15.90
CA ALA A 193 -2.95 -1.49 16.72
C ALA A 193 -2.69 -1.21 18.22
N LEU A 194 -1.63 -0.46 18.52
CA LEU A 194 -1.27 -0.14 19.90
C LEU A 194 -2.24 0.86 20.53
N ASP A 195 -2.62 1.91 19.78
CA ASP A 195 -3.53 2.95 20.28
C ASP A 195 -5.01 2.53 20.20
N GLY A 196 -5.31 1.42 19.53
CA GLY A 196 -6.69 0.95 19.36
C GLY A 196 -7.50 1.89 18.47
N LYS A 197 -6.90 2.45 17.43
CA LYS A 197 -7.55 3.39 16.49
C LYS A 197 -7.52 2.88 15.06
N ALA A 198 -8.52 3.26 14.27
CA ALA A 198 -8.55 3.02 12.84
C ALA A 198 -8.97 4.30 12.10
N PHE A 199 -8.05 4.86 11.31
CA PHE A 199 -8.21 6.11 10.57
C PHE A 199 -8.58 5.82 9.12
N HIS A 200 -9.71 6.36 8.68
CA HIS A 200 -10.21 6.18 7.32
C HIS A 200 -10.00 7.45 6.48
N TYR A 201 -9.39 7.26 5.31
CA TYR A 201 -9.10 8.29 4.32
C TYR A 201 -9.84 7.96 3.04
N ASP A 202 -10.70 8.87 2.62
CA ASP A 202 -11.58 8.67 1.48
C ASP A 202 -11.59 9.94 0.63
N SER A 203 -11.22 9.81 -0.64
CA SER A 203 -11.15 10.92 -1.59
C SER A 203 -12.51 11.26 -2.23
N LEU A 204 -13.58 10.55 -1.88
CA LEU A 204 -14.93 10.75 -2.42
C LEU A 204 -15.97 10.89 -1.30
N GLY A 205 -15.84 11.93 -0.47
CA GLY A 205 -16.87 12.34 0.49
C GLY A 205 -17.26 11.27 1.53
N GLY A 206 -16.39 10.30 1.79
CA GLY A 206 -16.71 9.18 2.68
C GLY A 206 -17.61 8.11 2.04
N ALA A 207 -17.61 7.96 0.72
CA ALA A 207 -18.34 6.92 -0.01
C ALA A 207 -18.13 5.51 0.55
N ASN A 208 -16.93 5.20 1.04
CA ASN A 208 -16.55 3.92 1.64
C ASN A 208 -16.69 3.87 3.17
N TYR A 209 -17.42 4.80 3.79
CA TYR A 209 -17.57 4.87 5.25
C TYR A 209 -18.01 3.54 5.87
N HIS A 210 -19.02 2.89 5.29
CA HIS A 210 -19.59 1.66 5.85
C HIS A 210 -18.63 0.47 5.70
N GLU A 211 -17.95 0.38 4.56
CA GLU A 211 -16.96 -0.60 4.20
C GLU A 211 -15.75 -0.52 5.14
N ALA A 212 -15.24 0.70 5.37
CA ALA A 212 -14.12 0.95 6.27
C ALA A 212 -14.49 0.70 7.75
N LYS A 213 -15.71 1.05 8.16
CA LYS A 213 -16.22 0.75 9.50
C LYS A 213 -16.39 -0.76 9.72
N LEU A 214 -16.84 -1.49 8.70
CA LEU A 214 -16.91 -2.95 8.72
C LEU A 214 -15.50 -3.56 8.82
N ALA A 215 -14.55 -3.10 7.99
CA ALA A 215 -13.17 -3.55 8.02
C ALA A 215 -12.52 -3.31 9.40
N THR A 216 -12.80 -2.16 10.02
CA THR A 216 -12.37 -1.85 11.39
C THR A 216 -12.93 -2.85 12.40
N THR A 217 -14.22 -3.17 12.32
CA THR A 217 -14.86 -4.15 13.21
C THR A 217 -14.23 -5.54 13.03
N LYS A 218 -14.02 -5.97 11.78
CA LYS A 218 -13.36 -7.25 11.48
C LYS A 218 -11.93 -7.30 12.00
N MET A 219 -11.16 -6.24 11.78
CA MET A 219 -9.78 -6.14 12.26
C MET A 219 -9.71 -6.11 13.80
N SER A 220 -10.67 -5.48 14.46
CA SER A 220 -10.80 -5.50 15.93
C SER A 220 -10.89 -6.94 16.49
N HIS A 221 -11.63 -7.82 15.81
CA HIS A 221 -11.70 -9.25 16.17
C HIS A 221 -10.40 -10.01 15.89
N ILE A 222 -9.71 -9.69 14.80
CA ILE A 222 -8.40 -10.29 14.47
C ILE A 222 -7.36 -9.93 15.54
N LEU A 223 -7.28 -8.64 15.88
CA LEU A 223 -6.36 -8.11 16.89
C LEU A 223 -6.79 -8.42 18.34
N LYS A 224 -8.01 -8.94 18.54
CA LYS A 224 -8.63 -9.14 19.87
C LYS A 224 -8.57 -7.88 20.74
N ARG A 225 -8.80 -6.73 20.11
CA ARG A 225 -8.70 -5.41 20.73
C ARG A 225 -9.73 -4.48 20.10
N ARG A 226 -10.40 -3.68 20.93
CA ARG A 226 -11.33 -2.65 20.45
C ARG A 226 -10.58 -1.64 19.58
N LEU A 227 -11.14 -1.33 18.41
CA LEU A 227 -10.67 -0.25 17.54
C LEU A 227 -11.72 0.85 17.49
N ASP A 228 -11.34 2.07 17.85
CA ASP A 228 -12.16 3.26 17.66
C ASP A 228 -11.97 3.78 16.23
N PHE A 229 -13.07 3.75 15.46
CA PHE A 229 -13.10 4.17 14.07
C PHE A 229 -13.18 5.70 13.97
N GLU A 230 -12.26 6.28 13.20
CA GLU A 230 -12.14 7.71 12.96
C GLU A 230 -12.18 7.96 11.45
N ASN A 231 -13.29 8.53 10.96
CA ASN A 231 -13.41 8.94 9.56
C ASN A 231 -12.84 10.35 9.39
N LEU A 232 -11.69 10.46 8.73
CA LEU A 232 -10.99 11.74 8.58
C LEU A 232 -11.67 12.57 7.48
N ARG A 233 -12.43 13.58 7.93
CA ARG A 233 -13.18 14.49 7.06
C ARG A 233 -12.28 15.46 6.29
N ASP A 234 -11.04 15.63 6.77
CA ASP A 234 -10.01 16.46 6.19
C ASP A 234 -9.06 15.66 5.28
N ALA A 235 -9.48 14.48 4.81
CA ALA A 235 -8.75 13.74 3.79
C ALA A 235 -8.82 14.47 2.45
N PRO A 236 -7.74 14.46 1.63
CA PRO A 236 -7.74 15.13 0.33
C PRO A 236 -8.81 14.52 -0.58
N GLN A 237 -9.61 15.38 -1.24
CA GLN A 237 -10.69 14.97 -2.14
C GLN A 237 -10.21 14.94 -3.59
N GLN A 238 -10.75 14.00 -4.38
CA GLN A 238 -10.50 13.93 -5.82
C GLN A 238 -11.51 14.78 -6.58
N GLU A 239 -11.07 15.39 -7.68
CA GLU A 239 -11.97 16.15 -8.56
C GLU A 239 -12.54 15.30 -9.71
N ASN A 240 -11.86 14.22 -10.08
CA ASN A 240 -12.27 13.33 -11.18
C ASN A 240 -12.90 12.02 -10.68
N GLY A 241 -13.41 11.18 -11.58
CA GLY A 241 -14.11 9.94 -11.23
C GLY A 241 -13.23 8.68 -11.16
N SER A 242 -11.91 8.76 -11.27
CA SER A 242 -11.04 7.59 -11.51
C SER A 242 -9.78 7.50 -10.66
N ASP A 243 -9.41 8.57 -9.96
CA ASP A 243 -8.13 8.63 -9.25
C ASP A 243 -8.17 8.11 -7.80
N CYS A 244 -9.29 7.59 -7.31
CA CYS A 244 -9.41 7.10 -5.92
C CYS A 244 -8.29 6.14 -5.51
N GLY A 245 -7.93 5.19 -6.39
CA GLY A 245 -6.80 4.28 -6.16
C GLY A 245 -5.44 4.99 -6.11
N VAL A 246 -5.25 6.04 -6.91
CA VAL A 246 -4.03 6.87 -6.89
C VAL A 246 -3.94 7.64 -5.57
N PHE A 247 -5.06 8.19 -5.09
CA PHE A 247 -5.15 8.84 -3.79
C PHE A 247 -4.78 7.87 -2.66
N VAL A 248 -5.29 6.62 -2.69
CA VAL A 248 -4.90 5.57 -1.75
C VAL A 248 -3.38 5.39 -1.73
N CYS A 249 -2.75 5.23 -2.89
CA CYS A 249 -1.29 5.03 -3.00
C CYS A 249 -0.49 6.23 -2.47
N ILE A 250 -0.88 7.45 -2.83
CA ILE A 250 -0.18 8.68 -2.42
C ILE A 250 -0.32 8.93 -0.92
N ILE A 251 -1.53 8.82 -0.38
CA ILE A 251 -1.81 8.98 1.05
C ILE A 251 -1.08 7.90 1.85
N MET A 252 -1.11 6.65 1.40
CA MET A 252 -0.38 5.54 2.01
C MET A 252 1.11 5.86 2.14
N ARG A 253 1.76 6.27 1.04
CA ARG A 253 3.19 6.62 1.08
C ARG A 253 3.45 7.82 1.99
N HIS A 254 2.61 8.84 1.95
CA HIS A 254 2.78 10.03 2.81
C HIS A 254 2.73 9.66 4.29
N LEU A 255 1.68 8.96 4.71
CA LEU A 255 1.52 8.52 6.09
C LEU A 255 2.66 7.59 6.49
N LEU A 256 3.05 6.65 5.63
CA LEU A 256 4.16 5.75 5.92
C LEU A 256 5.46 6.53 6.13
N VAL A 257 5.91 7.28 5.12
CA VAL A 257 7.26 7.87 5.11
C VAL A 257 7.34 9.12 5.98
N LYS A 258 6.41 10.06 5.82
CA LYS A 258 6.49 11.38 6.45
C LYS A 258 5.88 11.44 7.84
N ARG A 259 4.96 10.53 8.16
CA ARG A 259 4.31 10.50 9.48
C ARG A 259 4.89 9.40 10.36
N LEU A 260 4.81 8.14 9.94
CA LEU A 260 5.11 7.01 10.82
C LEU A 260 6.60 6.69 10.90
N LEU A 261 7.33 6.68 9.78
CA LEU A 261 8.75 6.32 9.75
C LEU A 261 9.69 7.49 10.12
N SER A 262 9.25 8.72 9.91
CA SER A 262 10.03 9.93 10.27
C SER A 262 9.82 10.38 11.72
N ALA A 263 8.84 9.82 12.42
CA ALA A 263 8.56 10.20 13.80
C ALA A 263 9.51 9.55 14.80
N ASN A 264 9.90 10.33 15.81
CA ASN A 264 10.59 9.77 16.96
C ASN A 264 9.62 8.91 17.79
N ALA A 265 10.11 7.82 18.37
CA ALA A 265 9.28 6.85 19.13
C ALA A 265 8.52 7.43 20.33
N ARG A 266 8.77 8.69 20.72
CA ARG A 266 8.10 9.39 21.84
C ARG A 266 7.11 10.46 21.40
N GLU A 267 7.04 10.76 20.10
CA GLU A 267 6.21 11.84 19.58
C GLU A 267 4.84 11.33 19.17
N LYS A 268 3.79 12.09 19.53
CA LYS A 268 2.46 11.86 18.98
C LYS A 268 2.44 12.35 17.55
N VAL A 269 2.06 11.47 16.63
CA VAL A 269 1.98 11.78 15.21
C VAL A 269 0.54 12.15 14.88
N SER A 270 0.34 13.30 14.23
CA SER A 270 -0.96 13.65 13.67
C SER A 270 -1.20 12.80 12.42
N MET A 271 -2.37 12.16 12.39
CA MET A 271 -2.86 11.36 11.26
C MET A 271 -3.73 12.18 10.29
N SER A 272 -3.97 13.46 10.60
CA SER A 272 -4.68 14.41 9.73
C SER A 272 -3.92 14.66 8.42
N MET A 273 -4.70 14.78 7.35
CA MET A 273 -4.24 15.19 6.01
C MET A 273 -4.85 16.54 5.59
N GLY A 274 -5.44 17.28 6.52
CA GLY A 274 -5.99 18.60 6.26
C GLY A 274 -4.94 19.55 5.69
N GLY A 275 -5.34 20.34 4.69
CA GLY A 275 -4.45 21.24 3.97
C GLY A 275 -3.37 20.52 3.17
N LYS A 276 -3.63 19.30 2.69
CA LYS A 276 -2.74 18.57 1.77
C LYS A 276 -3.48 18.34 0.45
N MET A 277 -3.04 18.95 -0.64
CA MET A 277 -3.56 18.63 -1.99
C MET A 277 -2.85 17.41 -2.54
N VAL A 278 -3.48 16.62 -3.40
CA VAL A 278 -2.84 15.44 -4.01
C VAL A 278 -2.66 15.68 -5.50
N ASP A 279 -1.42 15.62 -6.00
CA ASP A 279 -1.13 15.56 -7.44
C ASP A 279 -1.25 14.11 -7.96
N SER A 280 -2.46 13.72 -8.33
CA SER A 280 -2.72 12.37 -8.85
C SER A 280 -2.02 12.11 -10.19
N ASN A 281 -1.91 13.11 -11.06
CA ASN A 281 -1.19 13.00 -12.34
C ASN A 281 0.31 12.74 -12.12
N GLY A 282 0.91 13.47 -11.19
CA GLY A 282 2.28 13.21 -10.73
C GLY A 282 2.44 11.81 -10.16
N GLY A 283 1.50 11.36 -9.33
CA GLY A 283 1.51 10.00 -8.78
C GLY A 283 1.45 8.90 -9.84
N ARG A 284 0.58 9.03 -10.85
CA ARG A 284 0.52 8.10 -11.99
C ARG A 284 1.83 8.06 -12.76
N LYS A 285 2.39 9.23 -13.10
CA LYS A 285 3.68 9.34 -13.80
C LYS A 285 4.81 8.70 -13.01
N GLU A 286 4.85 8.91 -11.70
CA GLU A 286 5.87 8.34 -10.83
C GLU A 286 5.76 6.81 -10.76
N MET A 287 4.57 6.26 -10.52
CA MET A 287 4.36 4.81 -10.49
C MET A 287 4.75 4.15 -11.82
N LEU A 288 4.37 4.76 -12.96
CA LEU A 288 4.79 4.28 -14.28
C LEU A 288 6.31 4.31 -14.47
N ALA A 289 6.96 5.42 -14.09
CA ALA A 289 8.41 5.53 -14.20
C ALA A 289 9.13 4.46 -13.36
N ILE A 290 8.62 4.16 -12.16
CA ILE A 290 9.15 3.08 -11.31
C ILE A 290 9.00 1.72 -12.00
N ILE A 291 7.83 1.42 -12.56
CA ILE A 291 7.58 0.16 -13.28
C ILE A 291 8.54 0.00 -14.46
N GLU A 292 8.72 1.03 -15.29
CA GLU A 292 9.66 0.98 -16.43
C GLU A 292 11.10 0.76 -15.96
N ASN A 293 11.56 1.52 -14.97
CA ASN A 293 12.92 1.37 -14.42
C ASN A 293 13.18 -0.05 -13.91
N LEU A 294 12.23 -0.65 -13.19
CA LEU A 294 12.34 -2.02 -12.68
C LEU A 294 12.33 -3.05 -13.81
N ARG A 295 11.52 -2.80 -14.85
CA ARG A 295 11.45 -3.68 -16.02
C ARG A 295 12.76 -3.68 -16.80
N GLU A 296 13.32 -2.50 -17.08
CA GLU A 296 14.62 -2.33 -17.73
C GLU A 296 15.77 -2.96 -16.93
N GLU A 297 15.75 -2.78 -15.60
CA GLU A 297 16.71 -3.43 -14.70
C GLU A 297 16.63 -4.96 -14.78
N GLY A 298 15.40 -5.50 -14.78
CA GLY A 298 15.17 -6.92 -14.93
C GLY A 298 15.62 -7.47 -16.29
N GLU A 299 15.43 -6.72 -17.38
CA GLU A 299 15.91 -7.08 -18.71
C GLU A 299 17.45 -7.08 -18.77
N ARG A 300 18.10 -6.05 -18.21
CA ARG A 300 19.58 -5.95 -18.13
C ARG A 300 20.23 -7.06 -17.30
N ARG A 301 19.55 -7.60 -16.30
CA ARG A 301 20.06 -8.74 -15.51
C ARG A 301 19.95 -10.09 -16.22
N ARG A 302 19.12 -10.18 -17.26
CA ARG A 302 18.89 -11.43 -18.02
C ARG A 302 19.71 -11.51 -19.32
N SER A 303 20.20 -10.38 -19.82
CA SER A 303 21.13 -10.28 -20.95
C SER A 303 22.56 -10.58 -20.53
#